data_AF-A0A958MAI8-F1
#
_entry.id   AF-A0A958MAI8-F1
#
_cell.length_a   1.000
_cell.length_b   1.000
_cell.length_c   1.000
_cell.angle_alpha   90.00
_cell.angle_beta   90.00
_cell.angle_gamma   90.00
#
_symmetry.space_group_name_H-M   'P 1'
#
loop_
_entity.id
_entity.type
_entity.pdbx_description
1 polymer ?
#
loop_
_entity_poly.entity_id
_entity_poly.type
_entity_poly.pdbx_seq_one_letter_code
_entity_poly.pdbx_strand_id
1 'polypeptide(L)'
;LFLHLDSLSLRLWDEARRGVNAFTMAGEGHWLVPHFMGGPDNWGTKPPLLIWLQAIFFKVVPSPELAVRLPSALAGLSTALLLVWAGKKLLNAPFAGFLAALVLLTSGLYIDAHGAVAGDYDALLVLWLTAHLFTFFLYVHEGAPRWLYLSGLFLLLAGWTKGIAAFFFLPGLSIFVVLYRPARAVLTDRKLYLTAILAFAGIASYYLIREKLYPGFLQLVWDNELGGRYFEPKEGHGWGPDFYLRVVNKYELFFPWQYFLPLGFWLLWRNEITKSLGKLLLITALSFLVVISASATKLIWYVLPLLPLLS
;
A
#
# COMPACT_ATOMS: atom_id res chain seq x y z
N LEU A 1 16.30 1.14 -9.55
CA LEU A 1 15.67 1.40 -8.23
C LEU A 1 16.56 2.25 -7.32
N PHE A 2 17.80 1.84 -7.02
CA PHE A 2 18.67 2.60 -6.09
C PHE A 2 19.62 3.60 -6.73
N LEU A 3 19.77 3.56 -8.06
CA LEU A 3 20.60 4.53 -8.78
C LEU A 3 19.98 5.92 -8.66
N HIS A 4 20.80 6.91 -8.32
CA HIS A 4 20.45 8.34 -8.30
C HIS A 4 19.38 8.75 -7.26
N LEU A 5 19.21 7.99 -6.18
CA LEU A 5 18.29 8.39 -5.10
C LEU A 5 18.71 9.70 -4.41
N ASP A 6 19.98 10.10 -4.50
CA ASP A 6 20.57 11.30 -3.91
C ASP A 6 20.92 12.39 -4.93
N SER A 7 20.66 12.17 -6.22
CA SER A 7 21.08 13.11 -7.27
C SER A 7 20.23 14.37 -7.34
N LEU A 8 18.98 14.29 -6.89
CA LEU A 8 18.02 15.39 -6.87
C LEU A 8 17.67 15.74 -5.44
N SER A 9 17.48 17.03 -5.17
CA SER A 9 16.98 17.51 -3.88
C SER A 9 15.59 16.95 -3.57
N LEU A 10 15.19 16.99 -2.29
CA LEU A 10 13.86 16.60 -1.87
C LEU A 10 12.80 17.46 -2.58
N ARG A 11 11.77 16.80 -3.13
CA ARG A 11 10.67 17.47 -3.81
C ARG A 11 9.86 18.28 -2.81
N LEU A 12 9.46 19.48 -3.24
CA LEU A 12 8.59 20.35 -2.44
C LEU A 12 7.27 19.63 -2.12
N TRP A 13 6.64 20.06 -1.03
CA TRP A 13 5.40 19.48 -0.49
C TRP A 13 5.61 18.16 0.25
N ASP A 14 5.09 17.05 -0.29
CA ASP A 14 4.97 15.78 0.42
C ASP A 14 6.31 15.22 0.91
N GLU A 15 7.30 15.15 0.02
CA GLU A 15 8.59 14.54 0.31
C GLU A 15 9.40 15.40 1.31
N ALA A 16 9.54 16.70 1.04
CA ALA A 16 10.24 17.63 1.94
C ALA A 16 9.61 17.68 3.34
N ARG A 17 8.27 17.72 3.43
CA ARG A 17 7.58 17.79 4.72
C ARG A 17 7.78 16.52 5.56
N ARG A 18 7.73 15.35 4.93
CA ARG A 18 8.03 14.09 5.62
C ARG A 18 9.50 14.00 6.02
N GLY A 19 10.39 14.53 5.18
CA GLY A 19 11.79 14.71 5.52
C GLY A 19 11.99 15.55 6.77
N VAL A 20 11.33 16.70 6.89
CA VAL A 20 11.36 17.53 8.10
C VAL A 20 10.79 16.77 9.30
N ASN A 21 9.62 16.13 9.16
CA ASN A 21 9.03 15.35 10.25
C ASN A 21 9.97 14.26 10.75
N ALA A 22 10.61 13.53 9.85
CA ALA A 22 11.54 12.45 10.17
C ALA A 22 12.85 12.96 10.78
N PHE A 23 13.38 14.07 10.26
CA PHE A 23 14.57 14.73 10.80
C PHE A 23 14.34 15.22 12.23
N THR A 24 13.24 15.95 12.47
CA THR A 24 12.86 16.42 13.81
C THR A 24 12.61 15.24 14.75
N MET A 25 11.94 14.19 14.30
CA MET A 25 11.72 12.97 15.09
C MET A 25 13.03 12.26 15.45
N ALA A 26 14.00 12.22 14.55
CA ALA A 26 15.31 11.61 14.79
C ALA A 26 16.12 12.37 15.86
N GLY A 27 16.04 13.71 15.86
CA GLY A 27 16.77 14.59 16.78
C GLY A 27 16.08 14.79 18.14
N GLU A 28 14.77 15.04 18.15
CA GLU A 28 14.01 15.44 19.35
C GLU A 28 13.27 14.26 20.02
N GLY A 29 13.09 13.15 19.32
CA GLY A 29 12.51 11.92 19.89
C GLY A 29 10.99 11.91 20.03
N HIS A 30 10.26 12.83 19.38
CA HIS A 30 8.79 12.85 19.37
C HIS A 30 8.19 11.77 18.43
N TRP A 31 8.40 10.49 18.74
CA TRP A 31 8.02 9.37 17.88
C TRP A 31 6.51 9.22 17.61
N LEU A 32 5.64 9.68 18.51
CA LEU A 32 4.19 9.56 18.32
C LEU A 32 3.59 10.80 17.64
N VAL A 33 4.24 11.96 17.76
CA VAL A 33 3.75 13.27 17.34
C VAL A 33 4.73 13.82 16.30
N PRO A 34 4.51 13.63 14.99
CA PRO A 34 5.33 14.29 13.97
C PRO A 34 5.26 15.81 14.15
N HIS A 35 6.40 16.49 13.98
CA HIS A 35 6.52 17.94 14.10
C HIS A 35 6.94 18.55 12.77
N PHE A 36 6.34 19.67 12.42
CA PHE A 36 6.64 20.46 11.23
C PHE A 36 6.66 21.95 11.61
N MET A 37 7.66 22.70 11.14
CA MET A 37 7.79 24.15 11.41
C MET A 37 7.74 24.52 12.92
N GLY A 38 8.38 23.72 13.77
CA GLY A 38 8.54 24.03 15.21
C GLY A 38 7.35 23.64 16.10
N GLY A 39 6.36 22.91 15.57
CA GLY A 39 5.22 22.40 16.35
C GLY A 39 4.61 21.12 15.79
N PRO A 40 3.57 20.56 16.43
CA PRO A 40 2.87 19.37 15.94
C PRO A 40 2.34 19.57 14.51
N ASP A 41 2.58 18.58 13.65
CA ASP A 41 2.17 18.63 12.25
C ASP A 41 0.67 18.35 12.09
N ASN A 42 -0.10 19.38 11.77
CA ASN A 42 -1.56 19.32 11.65
C ASN A 42 -2.07 19.04 10.23
N TRP A 43 -1.20 19.14 9.22
CA TRP A 43 -1.58 18.81 7.84
C TRP A 43 -1.49 17.28 7.57
N GLY A 44 -1.01 16.50 8.54
CA GLY A 44 -0.50 15.15 8.36
C GLY A 44 -1.17 14.22 9.34
N THR A 45 -2.18 13.52 8.85
CA THR A 45 -3.06 12.71 9.68
C THR A 45 -2.76 11.22 9.62
N LYS A 46 -1.79 10.85 8.77
CA LYS A 46 -1.42 9.48 8.53
C LYS A 46 -0.60 8.95 9.70
N PRO A 47 -0.79 7.67 10.06
CA PRO A 47 0.10 7.00 10.97
C PRO A 47 1.57 7.00 10.47
N PRO A 48 2.55 7.01 11.37
CA PRO A 48 3.90 7.49 11.08
C PRO A 48 4.87 6.38 10.68
N LEU A 49 4.44 5.18 10.24
CA LEU A 49 5.39 4.08 10.00
C LEU A 49 6.49 4.45 8.99
N LEU A 50 6.15 5.13 7.90
CA LEU A 50 7.16 5.63 6.96
C LEU A 50 8.11 6.62 7.65
N ILE A 51 7.57 7.55 8.43
CA ILE A 51 8.35 8.59 9.12
C ILE A 51 9.25 7.95 10.18
N TRP A 52 8.81 6.90 10.88
CA TRP A 52 9.63 6.12 11.80
C TRP A 52 10.83 5.51 11.09
N LEU A 53 10.60 4.88 9.93
CA LEU A 53 11.67 4.31 9.14
C LEU A 53 12.62 5.42 8.66
N GLN A 54 12.12 6.51 8.10
CA GLN A 54 12.93 7.66 7.66
C GLN A 54 13.76 8.24 8.81
N ALA A 55 13.18 8.40 10.00
CA ALA A 55 13.87 8.90 11.19
C ALA A 55 14.99 7.96 11.65
N ILE A 56 14.79 6.63 11.53
CA ILE A 56 15.87 5.65 11.76
C ILE A 56 16.97 5.84 10.72
N PHE A 57 16.65 5.99 9.44
CA PHE A 57 17.65 6.21 8.39
C PHE A 57 18.42 7.53 8.57
N PHE A 58 17.78 8.60 9.04
CA PHE A 58 18.47 9.84 9.40
C PHE A 58 19.55 9.66 10.48
N LYS A 59 19.47 8.60 11.30
CA LYS A 59 20.50 8.29 12.31
C LYS A 59 21.68 7.49 11.77
N VAL A 60 21.53 6.82 10.63
CA VAL A 60 22.53 5.87 10.10
C VAL A 60 23.06 6.23 8.71
N VAL A 61 22.40 7.14 7.99
CA VAL A 61 22.80 7.59 6.65
C VAL A 61 23.08 9.09 6.68
N PRO A 62 24.21 9.55 6.12
CA PRO A 62 24.60 10.97 6.17
C PRO A 62 23.81 11.86 5.18
N SER A 63 23.31 11.31 4.06
CA SER A 63 22.52 12.08 3.09
C SER A 63 21.05 12.16 3.52
N PRO A 64 20.47 13.37 3.63
CA PRO A 64 19.04 13.56 3.85
C PRO A 64 18.17 12.93 2.75
N GLU A 65 18.58 13.03 1.49
CA GLU A 65 17.86 12.47 0.34
C GLU A 65 17.78 10.96 0.44
N LEU A 66 18.90 10.30 0.73
CA LEU A 66 18.93 8.85 0.95
C LEU A 66 18.10 8.47 2.18
N ALA A 67 18.22 9.21 3.28
CA ALA A 67 17.48 8.90 4.49
C ALA A 67 15.96 8.91 4.28
N VAL A 68 15.48 9.84 3.46
CA VAL A 68 14.07 9.99 3.12
C VAL A 68 13.59 8.94 2.10
N ARG A 69 14.40 8.61 1.08
CA ARG A 69 13.98 7.76 -0.05
C ARG A 69 14.27 6.27 0.14
N LEU A 70 15.27 5.90 0.96
CA LEU A 70 15.64 4.50 1.17
C LEU A 70 14.51 3.62 1.69
N PRO A 71 13.66 4.04 2.66
CA PRO A 71 12.51 3.24 3.09
C PRO A 71 11.59 2.82 1.94
N SER A 72 11.27 3.75 1.04
CA SER A 72 10.41 3.49 -0.12
C SER A 72 11.11 2.64 -1.18
N ALA A 73 12.40 2.87 -1.41
CA ALA A 73 13.20 2.08 -2.36
C ALA A 73 13.35 0.63 -1.87
N LEU A 74 13.57 0.44 -0.57
CA LEU A 74 13.58 -0.88 0.04
C LEU A 74 12.20 -1.55 -0.03
N ALA A 75 11.11 -0.81 0.20
CA ALA A 75 9.76 -1.34 0.02
C ALA A 75 9.49 -1.77 -1.44
N GLY A 76 10.00 -1.00 -2.40
CA GLY A 76 9.99 -1.32 -3.83
C GLY A 76 10.68 -2.65 -4.12
N LEU A 77 11.91 -2.81 -3.62
CA LEU A 77 12.68 -4.05 -3.76
C LEU A 77 11.99 -5.22 -3.06
N SER A 78 11.51 -5.03 -1.83
CA SER A 78 10.80 -6.06 -1.07
C SER A 78 9.53 -6.51 -1.78
N THR A 79 8.81 -5.61 -2.45
CA THR A 79 7.63 -5.97 -3.25
C THR A 79 8.03 -6.81 -4.47
N ALA A 80 9.10 -6.43 -5.17
CA ALA A 80 9.64 -7.23 -6.28
C ALA A 80 10.06 -8.64 -5.82
N LEU A 81 10.79 -8.75 -4.71
CA LEU A 81 11.19 -10.04 -4.12
C LEU A 81 9.97 -10.86 -3.66
N LEU A 82 8.94 -10.20 -3.13
CA LEU A 82 7.68 -10.82 -2.76
C LEU A 82 6.95 -11.41 -3.97
N LEU A 83 6.98 -10.74 -5.13
CA LEU A 83 6.42 -11.29 -6.39
C LEU A 83 7.19 -12.52 -6.86
N VAL A 84 8.53 -12.52 -6.79
CA VAL A 84 9.34 -13.72 -7.09
C VAL A 84 9.01 -14.87 -6.15
N TRP A 85 8.91 -14.58 -4.84
CA TRP A 85 8.51 -15.57 -3.85
C TRP A 85 7.10 -16.10 -4.10
N ALA A 86 6.14 -15.23 -4.44
CA ALA A 86 4.76 -15.61 -4.73
C ALA A 86 4.69 -16.47 -6.01
N GLY A 87 5.45 -16.15 -7.06
CA GLY A 87 5.55 -17.00 -8.24
C GLY A 87 6.06 -18.41 -7.91
N LYS A 88 7.08 -18.53 -7.06
CA LYS A 88 7.55 -19.84 -6.57
C LYS A 88 6.49 -20.54 -5.71
N LYS A 89 5.89 -19.83 -4.76
CA LYS A 89 5.05 -20.41 -3.69
C LYS A 89 3.63 -20.72 -4.17
N LEU A 90 3.04 -19.87 -5.00
CA LEU A 90 1.64 -19.94 -5.44
C LEU A 90 1.49 -20.56 -6.82
N LEU A 91 2.48 -20.39 -7.71
CA LEU A 91 2.41 -20.86 -9.10
C LEU A 91 3.35 -22.04 -9.39
N ASN A 92 4.25 -22.39 -8.45
CA ASN A 92 5.37 -23.30 -8.71
C ASN A 92 6.22 -22.87 -9.93
N ALA A 93 6.28 -21.56 -10.18
CA ALA A 93 6.90 -20.96 -11.36
C ALA A 93 7.69 -19.70 -10.94
N PRO A 94 8.90 -19.85 -10.38
CA PRO A 94 9.72 -18.71 -9.93
C PRO A 94 10.01 -17.72 -11.07
N PHE A 95 10.14 -18.20 -12.31
CA PHE A 95 10.34 -17.33 -13.47
C PHE A 95 9.13 -16.44 -13.75
N ALA A 96 7.90 -16.92 -13.54
CA ALA A 96 6.70 -16.08 -13.65
C ALA A 96 6.70 -14.96 -12.61
N GLY A 97 7.12 -15.25 -11.37
CA GLY A 97 7.30 -14.23 -10.34
C GLY A 97 8.43 -13.23 -10.65
N PHE A 98 9.51 -13.67 -11.30
CA PHE A 98 10.56 -12.78 -11.81
C PHE A 98 10.04 -11.85 -12.91
N LEU A 99 9.23 -12.37 -13.85
CA LEU A 99 8.59 -11.54 -14.86
C LEU A 99 7.64 -10.51 -14.24
N ALA A 100 6.82 -10.92 -13.25
CA ALA A 100 5.98 -9.97 -12.51
C ALA A 100 6.79 -8.88 -11.80
N ALA A 101 7.92 -9.25 -11.17
CA ALA A 101 8.82 -8.28 -10.57
C ALA A 101 9.43 -7.32 -11.60
N LEU A 102 9.80 -7.82 -12.79
CA LEU A 102 10.31 -7.01 -13.89
C LEU A 102 9.24 -6.03 -14.40
N VAL A 103 8.01 -6.51 -14.61
CA VAL A 103 6.85 -5.70 -15.03
C VAL A 103 6.60 -4.57 -14.04
N LEU A 104 6.56 -4.87 -12.73
CA LEU A 104 6.38 -3.87 -11.69
C LEU A 104 7.51 -2.81 -11.71
N LEU A 105 8.77 -3.25 -11.77
CA LEU A 105 9.93 -2.36 -11.74
C LEU A 105 10.20 -1.62 -13.06
N THR A 106 9.46 -1.92 -14.11
CA THR A 106 9.49 -1.18 -15.39
C THR A 106 8.20 -0.41 -15.64
N SER A 107 7.23 -0.48 -14.71
CA SER A 107 6.03 0.35 -14.73
C SER A 107 6.41 1.78 -14.30
N GLY A 108 6.31 2.73 -15.24
CA GLY A 108 6.83 4.10 -15.07
C GLY A 108 6.40 4.75 -13.76
N LEU A 109 5.10 4.72 -13.43
CA LEU A 109 4.59 5.34 -12.20
C LEU A 109 5.11 4.69 -10.92
N TYR A 110 5.36 3.37 -10.93
CA TYR A 110 5.93 2.71 -9.76
C TYR A 110 7.36 3.17 -9.47
N ILE A 111 8.10 3.59 -10.50
CA ILE A 111 9.49 4.08 -10.41
C ILE A 111 9.57 5.60 -10.61
N ASP A 112 8.47 6.33 -10.37
CA ASP A 112 8.42 7.79 -10.51
C ASP A 112 8.00 8.47 -9.19
N ALA A 113 7.62 9.74 -9.29
CA ALA A 113 6.98 10.57 -8.28
C ALA A 113 5.97 9.77 -7.45
N HIS A 114 6.13 9.82 -6.12
CA HIS A 114 5.32 9.10 -5.15
C HIS A 114 5.46 7.56 -5.15
N GLY A 115 6.15 6.95 -6.12
CA GLY A 115 6.44 5.52 -6.19
C GLY A 115 7.64 5.10 -5.35
N ALA A 116 8.31 4.04 -5.76
CA ALA A 116 9.39 3.39 -5.03
C ALA A 116 10.67 4.23 -4.93
N VAL A 117 10.86 5.24 -5.78
CA VAL A 117 12.02 6.15 -5.72
C VAL A 117 11.75 7.45 -4.98
N ALA A 118 10.51 7.66 -4.52
CA ALA A 118 10.10 8.84 -3.77
C ALA A 118 10.04 8.56 -2.27
N GLY A 119 10.26 9.58 -1.43
CA GLY A 119 10.09 9.51 0.02
C GLY A 119 8.63 9.43 0.50
N ASP A 120 7.78 8.70 -0.22
CA ASP A 120 6.33 8.67 -0.05
C ASP A 120 5.74 7.38 0.56
N TYR A 121 4.53 7.46 1.11
CA TYR A 121 3.85 6.34 1.79
C TYR A 121 3.48 5.20 0.83
N ASP A 122 3.32 5.48 -0.46
CA ASP A 122 2.66 4.59 -1.39
C ASP A 122 3.44 3.29 -1.62
N ALA A 123 4.76 3.34 -1.86
CA ALA A 123 5.56 2.12 -2.05
C ALA A 123 5.50 1.17 -0.84
N LEU A 124 5.51 1.73 0.37
CA LEU A 124 5.38 0.96 1.60
C LEU A 124 3.97 0.39 1.77
N LEU A 125 2.93 1.13 1.38
CA LEU A 125 1.56 0.63 1.35
C LEU A 125 1.41 -0.52 0.33
N VAL A 126 1.98 -0.37 -0.87
CA VAL A 126 1.96 -1.41 -1.92
C VAL A 126 2.57 -2.71 -1.39
N LEU A 127 3.72 -2.65 -0.72
CA LEU A 127 4.36 -3.81 -0.10
C LEU A 127 3.40 -4.52 0.86
N TRP A 128 2.84 -3.78 1.82
CA TRP A 128 2.01 -4.37 2.87
C TRP A 128 0.69 -4.90 2.35
N LEU A 129 0.02 -4.21 1.43
CA LEU A 129 -1.22 -4.71 0.81
C LEU A 129 -0.98 -5.96 -0.04
N THR A 130 0.14 -6.02 -0.77
CA THR A 130 0.51 -7.21 -1.56
C THR A 130 0.82 -8.39 -0.64
N ALA A 131 1.58 -8.17 0.43
CA ALA A 131 1.90 -9.19 1.41
C ALA A 131 0.65 -9.70 2.15
N HIS A 132 -0.25 -8.78 2.54
CA HIS A 132 -1.56 -9.08 3.13
C HIS A 132 -2.40 -9.97 2.21
N LEU A 133 -2.50 -9.63 0.93
CA LEU A 133 -3.28 -10.37 -0.08
C LEU A 133 -2.74 -11.80 -0.28
N PHE A 134 -1.44 -11.97 -0.50
CA PHE A 134 -0.85 -13.29 -0.75
C PHE A 134 -0.88 -14.20 0.48
N THR A 135 -0.65 -13.64 1.67
CA THR A 135 -0.75 -14.44 2.91
C THR A 135 -2.21 -14.78 3.24
N PHE A 136 -3.17 -13.91 2.96
CA PHE A 136 -4.58 -14.26 3.07
C PHE A 136 -4.96 -15.40 2.10
N PHE A 137 -4.50 -15.34 0.86
CA PHE A 137 -4.70 -16.41 -0.11
C PHE A 137 -4.10 -17.75 0.36
N LEU A 138 -2.89 -17.73 0.92
CA LEU A 138 -2.28 -18.93 1.49
C LEU A 138 -3.05 -19.47 2.69
N TYR A 139 -3.61 -18.62 3.54
CA TYR A 139 -4.48 -19.08 4.63
C TYR A 139 -5.73 -19.78 4.10
N VAL A 140 -6.38 -19.21 3.08
CA VAL A 140 -7.56 -19.79 2.44
C VAL A 140 -7.29 -21.19 1.86
N HIS A 141 -6.11 -21.39 1.25
CA HIS A 141 -5.78 -22.64 0.53
C HIS A 141 -5.00 -23.67 1.37
N GLU A 142 -4.11 -23.24 2.26
CA GLU A 142 -3.34 -24.14 3.14
C GLU A 142 -4.01 -24.39 4.49
N GLY A 143 -4.95 -23.53 4.92
CA GLY A 143 -5.60 -23.61 6.24
C GLY A 143 -4.68 -23.34 7.44
N ALA A 144 -3.39 -23.06 7.20
CA ALA A 144 -2.41 -22.88 8.26
C ALA A 144 -2.54 -21.48 8.91
N PRO A 145 -2.76 -21.38 10.25
CA PRO A 145 -3.06 -20.10 10.92
C PRO A 145 -1.91 -19.09 10.88
N ARG A 146 -0.67 -19.56 10.67
CA ARG A 146 0.49 -18.66 10.49
C ARG A 146 0.27 -17.63 9.37
N TRP A 147 -0.40 -18.05 8.29
CA TRP A 147 -0.65 -17.17 7.15
C TRP A 147 -1.70 -16.12 7.45
N LEU A 148 -2.71 -16.48 8.25
CA LEU A 148 -3.70 -15.53 8.75
C LEU A 148 -3.03 -14.49 9.67
N TYR A 149 -2.17 -14.92 10.59
CA TYR A 149 -1.48 -14.00 11.50
C TYR A 149 -0.53 -13.06 10.76
N LEU A 150 0.20 -13.56 9.76
CA LEU A 150 1.01 -12.72 8.88
C LEU A 150 0.13 -11.74 8.09
N SER A 151 -1.02 -12.19 7.57
CA SER A 151 -1.97 -11.33 6.87
C SER A 151 -2.49 -10.20 7.77
N GLY A 152 -2.82 -10.49 9.04
CA GLY A 152 -3.20 -9.49 10.03
C GLY A 152 -2.07 -8.52 10.38
N LEU A 153 -0.83 -9.01 10.52
CA LEU A 153 0.34 -8.17 10.73
C LEU A 153 0.56 -7.21 9.56
N PHE A 154 0.48 -7.69 8.32
CA PHE A 154 0.64 -6.82 7.14
C PHE A 154 -0.52 -5.83 6.99
N LEU A 155 -1.75 -6.19 7.39
CA LEU A 155 -2.85 -5.24 7.46
C LEU A 155 -2.60 -4.13 8.49
N LEU A 156 -2.09 -4.49 9.67
CA LEU A 156 -1.68 -3.53 10.70
C LEU A 156 -0.60 -2.58 10.18
N LEU A 157 0.45 -3.12 9.54
CA LEU A 157 1.54 -2.33 8.97
C LEU A 157 1.04 -1.42 7.83
N ALA A 158 0.12 -1.89 6.98
CA ALA A 158 -0.53 -1.05 5.98
C ALA A 158 -1.29 0.11 6.63
N GLY A 159 -2.00 -0.15 7.73
CA GLY A 159 -2.72 0.87 8.48
C GLY A 159 -1.79 1.88 9.15
N TRP A 160 -0.67 1.42 9.71
CA TRP A 160 0.37 2.29 10.24
C TRP A 160 1.16 3.06 9.16
N THR A 161 1.03 2.69 7.88
CA THR A 161 1.59 3.45 6.77
C THR A 161 0.61 4.51 6.25
N LYS A 162 -0.66 4.16 6.01
CA LYS A 162 -1.58 5.06 5.27
C LYS A 162 -3.04 4.96 5.74
N GLY A 163 -3.26 4.64 7.01
CA GLY A 163 -4.56 4.73 7.66
C GLY A 163 -5.62 3.87 6.97
N ILE A 164 -6.74 4.49 6.59
CA ILE A 164 -7.87 3.78 5.97
C ILE A 164 -7.51 3.05 4.66
N ALA A 165 -6.46 3.49 3.95
CA ALA A 165 -6.05 2.85 2.70
C ALA A 165 -5.64 1.37 2.89
N ALA A 166 -5.29 0.96 4.11
CA ALA A 166 -5.06 -0.44 4.47
C ALA A 166 -6.27 -1.35 4.18
N PHE A 167 -7.48 -0.79 4.25
CA PHE A 167 -8.71 -1.54 4.09
C PHE A 167 -9.21 -1.59 2.65
N PHE A 168 -8.54 -0.93 1.70
CA PHE A 168 -9.04 -0.83 0.32
C PHE A 168 -9.08 -2.16 -0.44
N PHE A 169 -8.33 -3.17 0.02
CA PHE A 169 -8.41 -4.53 -0.53
C PHE A 169 -9.49 -5.40 0.12
N LEU A 170 -10.00 -5.02 1.31
CA LEU A 170 -10.99 -5.83 2.04
C LEU A 170 -12.28 -6.10 1.27
N PRO A 171 -12.86 -5.14 0.51
CA PRO A 171 -14.04 -5.43 -0.30
C PRO A 171 -13.76 -6.52 -1.35
N GLY A 172 -12.59 -6.47 -2.02
CA GLY A 172 -12.15 -7.49 -2.96
C GLY A 172 -11.96 -8.86 -2.32
N LEU A 173 -11.29 -8.92 -1.17
CA LEU A 173 -11.14 -10.16 -0.40
C LEU A 173 -12.49 -10.75 0.03
N SER A 174 -13.41 -9.90 0.47
CA SER A 174 -14.75 -10.30 0.92
C SER A 174 -15.57 -10.87 -0.23
N ILE A 175 -15.58 -10.19 -1.39
CA ILE A 175 -16.23 -10.68 -2.61
C ILE A 175 -15.62 -12.02 -3.04
N PHE A 176 -14.29 -12.15 -3.03
CA PHE A 176 -13.61 -13.40 -3.34
C PHE A 176 -14.04 -14.55 -2.41
N VAL A 177 -14.08 -14.33 -1.09
CA VAL A 177 -14.51 -15.36 -0.12
C VAL A 177 -15.95 -15.79 -0.38
N VAL A 178 -16.85 -14.85 -0.70
CA VAL A 178 -18.25 -15.15 -0.98
C VAL A 178 -18.40 -15.91 -2.31
N LEU A 179 -17.70 -15.51 -3.36
CA LEU A 179 -17.84 -16.11 -4.70
C LEU A 179 -17.09 -17.44 -4.85
N TYR A 180 -15.96 -17.60 -4.16
CA TYR A 180 -15.16 -18.83 -4.18
C TYR A 180 -15.59 -19.77 -3.05
N ARG A 181 -16.48 -20.73 -3.35
CA ARG A 181 -17.07 -21.64 -2.34
C ARG A 181 -16.06 -22.25 -1.34
N PRO A 182 -14.87 -22.74 -1.75
CA PRO A 182 -13.91 -23.29 -0.79
C PRO A 182 -13.40 -22.27 0.23
N ALA A 183 -13.30 -20.98 -0.13
CA ALA A 183 -12.88 -19.95 0.81
C ALA A 183 -13.90 -19.65 1.90
N ARG A 184 -15.19 -19.98 1.73
CA ARG A 184 -16.23 -19.68 2.72
C ARG A 184 -15.98 -20.31 4.08
N ALA A 185 -15.18 -21.38 4.15
CA ALA A 185 -14.79 -22.01 5.42
C ALA A 185 -14.09 -21.02 6.37
N VAL A 186 -13.41 -19.98 5.86
CA VAL A 186 -12.76 -18.98 6.72
C VAL A 186 -13.76 -18.13 7.50
N LEU A 187 -15.01 -18.02 7.03
CA LEU A 187 -16.07 -17.24 7.69
C LEU A 187 -16.55 -17.89 9.01
N THR A 188 -16.24 -19.16 9.25
CA THR A 188 -16.55 -19.82 10.52
C THR A 188 -15.35 -19.91 11.45
N ASP A 189 -14.15 -19.52 10.98
CA ASP A 189 -12.94 -19.54 11.80
C ASP A 189 -12.86 -18.32 12.72
N ARG A 190 -13.00 -18.57 14.02
CA ARG A 190 -12.88 -17.53 15.07
C ARG A 190 -11.53 -16.79 15.03
N LYS A 191 -10.47 -17.45 14.56
CA LYS A 191 -9.14 -16.83 14.45
C LYS A 191 -9.16 -15.68 13.46
N LEU A 192 -9.92 -15.77 12.37
CA LEU A 192 -10.04 -14.69 11.38
C LEU A 192 -10.51 -13.41 12.05
N TYR A 193 -11.59 -13.50 12.83
CA TYR A 193 -12.17 -12.37 13.55
C TYR A 193 -11.23 -11.83 14.61
N LEU A 194 -10.59 -12.71 15.40
CA LEU A 194 -9.62 -12.27 16.41
C LEU A 194 -8.43 -11.54 15.78
N THR A 195 -7.88 -12.08 14.70
CA THR A 195 -6.77 -11.43 13.96
C THR A 195 -7.20 -10.10 13.36
N ALA A 196 -8.40 -10.01 12.77
CA ALA A 196 -8.93 -8.76 12.24
C ALA A 196 -9.14 -7.71 13.35
N ILE A 197 -9.71 -8.10 14.50
CA ILE A 197 -9.90 -7.23 15.66
C ILE A 197 -8.55 -6.73 16.18
N LEU A 198 -7.55 -7.60 16.32
CA LEU A 198 -6.22 -7.22 16.80
C LEU A 198 -5.51 -6.26 15.84
N ALA A 199 -5.59 -6.51 14.52
CA ALA A 199 -5.04 -5.61 13.51
C ALA A 199 -5.74 -4.24 13.57
N PHE A 200 -7.07 -4.22 13.61
CA PHE A 200 -7.84 -2.97 13.72
C PHE A 200 -7.54 -2.22 15.02
N ALA A 201 -7.48 -2.92 16.16
CA ALA A 201 -7.14 -2.32 17.45
C ALA A 201 -5.73 -1.72 17.44
N GLY A 202 -4.76 -2.39 16.81
CA GLY A 202 -3.41 -1.85 16.62
C GLY A 202 -3.41 -0.56 15.80
N ILE A 203 -4.16 -0.51 14.69
CA ILE A 203 -4.30 0.70 13.87
C ILE A 203 -4.97 1.81 14.68
N ALA A 204 -6.11 1.52 15.31
CA ALA A 204 -6.89 2.47 16.10
C ALA A 204 -6.10 3.01 17.29
N SER A 205 -5.24 2.20 17.91
CA SER A 205 -4.44 2.61 19.07
C SER A 205 -3.55 3.81 18.76
N TYR A 206 -2.97 3.89 17.56
CA TYR A 206 -2.18 5.07 17.16
C TYR A 206 -3.04 6.34 17.19
N TYR A 207 -4.22 6.30 16.55
CA TYR A 207 -5.11 7.46 16.48
C TYR A 207 -5.59 7.91 17.86
N LEU A 208 -5.95 6.95 18.74
CA LEU A 208 -6.39 7.24 20.10
C LEU A 208 -5.26 7.80 20.98
N ILE A 209 -4.05 7.26 20.85
CA ILE A 209 -2.87 7.79 21.57
C ILE A 209 -2.53 9.19 21.06
N ARG A 210 -2.58 9.40 19.74
CA ARG A 210 -2.29 10.70 19.13
C ARG A 210 -3.28 11.77 19.55
N GLU A 211 -4.57 11.44 19.62
CA GLU A 211 -5.62 12.30 20.16
C GLU A 211 -5.37 12.67 21.62
N LYS A 212 -5.01 11.70 22.45
CA LYS A 212 -4.71 11.95 23.86
C LYS A 212 -3.51 12.89 24.04
N LEU A 213 -2.50 12.79 23.19
CA LEU A 213 -1.31 13.64 23.23
C LEU A 213 -1.54 15.03 22.62
N TYR A 214 -2.45 15.14 21.64
CA TYR A 214 -2.78 16.37 20.96
C TYR A 214 -4.27 16.38 20.58
N PRO A 215 -5.14 16.87 21.48
CA PRO A 215 -6.59 16.86 21.27
C PRO A 215 -7.01 17.61 20.01
N GLY A 216 -8.01 17.07 19.29
CA GLY A 216 -8.46 17.57 18.00
C GLY A 216 -7.81 16.86 16.79
N PHE A 217 -6.88 15.93 17.01
CA PHE A 217 -6.28 15.13 15.95
C PHE A 217 -7.31 14.26 15.21
N LEU A 218 -8.27 13.65 15.90
CA LEU A 218 -9.32 12.86 15.27
C LEU A 218 -10.20 13.70 14.35
N GLN A 219 -10.44 14.97 14.70
CA GLN A 219 -11.15 15.90 13.81
C GLN A 219 -10.33 16.18 12.56
N LEU A 220 -9.01 16.40 12.69
CA LEU A 220 -8.12 16.54 11.53
C LEU A 220 -8.14 15.29 10.64
N VAL A 221 -8.12 14.09 11.23
CA VAL A 221 -8.21 12.81 10.49
C VAL A 221 -9.54 12.70 9.76
N TRP A 222 -10.65 13.08 10.40
CA TRP A 222 -11.95 13.12 9.75
C TRP A 222 -11.95 14.06 8.53
N ASP A 223 -11.41 15.26 8.70
CA ASP A 223 -11.39 16.28 7.65
C ASP A 223 -10.44 15.89 6.49
N ASN A 224 -9.35 15.17 6.77
CA ASN A 224 -8.31 14.89 5.79
C ASN A 224 -8.33 13.47 5.19
N GLU A 225 -8.92 12.48 5.85
CA GLU A 225 -8.90 11.08 5.39
C GLU A 225 -10.30 10.51 5.12
N LEU A 226 -11.21 10.59 6.09
CA LEU A 226 -12.46 9.82 6.07
C LEU A 226 -13.64 10.60 5.47
N GLY A 227 -13.84 11.83 5.92
CA GLY A 227 -14.95 12.67 5.51
C GLY A 227 -14.55 13.59 4.36
N GLY A 228 -13.68 14.56 4.64
CA GLY A 228 -13.51 15.72 3.75
C GLY A 228 -13.06 15.36 2.33
N ARG A 229 -11.99 14.55 2.16
CA ARG A 229 -11.48 14.20 0.82
C ARG A 229 -12.33 13.18 0.06
N TYR A 230 -13.08 12.34 0.78
CA TYR A 230 -13.91 11.31 0.17
C TYR A 230 -15.21 11.89 -0.38
N PHE A 231 -15.82 12.83 0.34
CA PHE A 231 -17.08 13.47 -0.05
C PHE A 231 -16.90 14.72 -0.90
N GLU A 232 -15.83 15.49 -0.67
CA GLU A 232 -15.59 16.76 -1.37
C GLU A 232 -14.24 16.76 -2.11
N PRO A 233 -14.18 17.29 -3.34
CA PRO A 233 -12.91 17.46 -4.04
C PRO A 233 -12.01 18.45 -3.30
N LYS A 234 -10.78 18.05 -2.99
CA LYS A 234 -9.74 18.97 -2.51
C LYS A 234 -8.74 19.31 -3.62
N GLU A 235 -8.17 20.50 -3.55
CA GLU A 235 -6.98 20.91 -4.33
C GLU A 235 -7.16 20.78 -5.86
N GLY A 236 -8.40 20.91 -6.37
CA GLY A 236 -8.70 20.82 -7.81
C GLY A 236 -8.74 19.38 -8.37
N HIS A 237 -8.76 18.36 -7.52
CA HIS A 237 -8.68 16.95 -7.91
C HIS A 237 -10.05 16.26 -8.10
N GLY A 238 -11.09 17.01 -8.48
CA GLY A 238 -12.46 16.54 -8.70
C GLY A 238 -12.68 15.84 -10.04
N TRP A 239 -11.85 14.84 -10.36
CA TRP A 239 -11.94 14.14 -11.64
C TRP A 239 -13.14 13.18 -11.71
N GLY A 240 -13.65 12.97 -12.93
CA GLY A 240 -14.76 12.05 -13.21
C GLY A 240 -14.48 10.58 -12.85
N PRO A 241 -15.51 9.71 -12.82
CA PRO A 241 -15.38 8.32 -12.38
C PRO A 241 -14.49 7.47 -13.29
N ASP A 242 -14.32 7.88 -14.55
CA ASP A 242 -13.44 7.22 -15.51
C ASP A 242 -11.95 7.62 -15.37
N PHE A 243 -11.62 8.47 -14.39
CA PHE A 243 -10.26 8.96 -14.17
C PHE A 243 -9.24 7.82 -14.12
N TYR A 244 -9.39 6.84 -13.24
CA TYR A 244 -8.39 5.77 -13.11
C TYR A 244 -8.31 4.85 -14.33
N LEU A 245 -9.42 4.65 -15.06
CA LEU A 245 -9.40 3.95 -16.34
C LEU A 245 -8.59 4.72 -17.38
N ARG A 246 -8.78 6.04 -17.45
CA ARG A 246 -7.95 6.92 -18.29
C ARG A 246 -6.52 6.95 -17.82
N VAL A 247 -6.25 6.95 -16.51
CA VAL A 247 -4.87 7.05 -16.03
C VAL A 247 -4.10 5.80 -16.46
N VAL A 248 -4.66 4.60 -16.26
CA VAL A 248 -4.06 3.33 -16.70
C VAL A 248 -3.75 3.32 -18.19
N ASN A 249 -4.62 3.91 -19.02
CA ASN A 249 -4.45 3.92 -20.48
C ASN A 249 -3.62 5.10 -21.03
N LYS A 250 -3.73 6.30 -20.46
CA LYS A 250 -3.22 7.57 -21.02
C LYS A 250 -1.84 7.94 -20.53
N TYR A 251 -1.50 7.63 -19.27
CA TYR A 251 -0.19 7.96 -18.71
C TYR A 251 0.82 6.83 -18.89
N GLU A 252 0.54 5.87 -19.77
CA GLU A 252 1.43 4.73 -20.01
C GLU A 252 1.82 4.02 -18.71
N LEU A 253 0.94 4.06 -17.69
CA LEU A 253 1.25 3.64 -16.32
C LEU A 253 1.85 2.25 -16.25
N PHE A 254 1.28 1.39 -17.08
CA PHE A 254 1.61 -0.01 -17.19
C PHE A 254 2.08 -0.33 -18.61
N PHE A 255 2.47 0.68 -19.41
CA PHE A 255 3.00 0.47 -20.75
C PHE A 255 4.39 -0.16 -20.70
N PRO A 256 4.67 -1.16 -21.57
CA PRO A 256 3.79 -1.80 -22.57
C PRO A 256 2.99 -3.01 -22.05
N TRP A 257 3.03 -3.28 -20.75
CA TRP A 257 2.53 -4.49 -20.11
C TRP A 257 1.01 -4.68 -20.15
N GLN A 258 0.21 -3.63 -20.34
CA GLN A 258 -1.25 -3.75 -20.45
C GLN A 258 -1.69 -4.69 -21.59
N TYR A 259 -0.90 -4.77 -22.67
CA TYR A 259 -1.20 -5.64 -23.80
C TYR A 259 -1.00 -7.13 -23.48
N PHE A 260 -0.25 -7.44 -22.41
CA PHE A 260 0.01 -8.81 -21.96
C PHE A 260 -0.95 -9.28 -20.85
N LEU A 261 -1.81 -8.41 -20.31
CA LEU A 261 -2.79 -8.77 -19.28
C LEU A 261 -3.70 -9.94 -19.69
N PRO A 262 -4.27 -9.99 -20.92
CA PRO A 262 -5.09 -11.13 -21.33
C PRO A 262 -4.32 -12.45 -21.31
N LEU A 263 -3.05 -12.42 -21.73
CA LEU A 263 -2.16 -13.58 -21.69
C LEU A 263 -1.87 -13.99 -20.24
N GLY A 264 -1.54 -13.05 -19.36
CA GLY A 264 -1.31 -13.32 -17.93
C GLY A 264 -2.51 -13.99 -17.26
N PHE A 265 -3.71 -13.46 -17.46
CA PHE A 265 -4.94 -14.06 -16.93
C PHE A 265 -5.21 -15.45 -17.51
N TRP A 266 -4.98 -15.65 -18.81
CA TRP A 266 -5.11 -16.95 -19.44
C TRP A 266 -4.13 -17.98 -18.86
N LEU A 267 -2.89 -17.57 -18.59
CA LEU A 267 -1.87 -18.43 -17.97
C LEU A 267 -2.22 -18.82 -16.53
N LEU A 268 -3.00 -18.01 -15.80
CA LEU A 268 -3.50 -18.37 -14.47
C LEU A 268 -4.60 -19.44 -14.56
N TRP A 269 -5.23 -19.66 -15.70
CA TRP A 269 -6.34 -20.60 -15.87
C TRP A 269 -5.92 -22.06 -16.14
N ARG A 270 -4.83 -22.51 -15.50
CA ARG A 270 -4.22 -23.84 -15.72
C ARG A 270 -4.71 -24.91 -14.75
N ASN A 271 -4.80 -24.58 -13.46
CA ASN A 271 -5.31 -25.47 -12.42
C ASN A 271 -6.16 -24.69 -11.41
N GLU A 272 -6.84 -25.38 -10.50
CA GLU A 272 -7.78 -24.73 -9.57
C GLU A 272 -7.13 -23.73 -8.61
N ILE A 273 -5.87 -23.96 -8.20
CA ILE A 273 -5.13 -23.01 -7.34
C ILE A 273 -4.78 -21.75 -8.13
N THR A 274 -4.16 -21.87 -9.31
CA THR A 274 -3.78 -20.70 -10.12
C THR A 274 -5.00 -19.93 -10.62
N LYS A 275 -6.09 -20.63 -10.94
CA LYS A 275 -7.38 -20.04 -11.30
C LYS A 275 -8.02 -19.32 -10.14
N SER A 276 -7.95 -19.86 -8.93
CA SER A 276 -8.40 -19.19 -7.71
C SER A 276 -7.59 -17.92 -7.44
N LEU A 277 -6.26 -17.97 -7.63
CA LEU A 277 -5.40 -16.79 -7.55
C LEU A 277 -5.80 -15.74 -8.58
N GLY A 278 -5.98 -16.13 -9.85
CA GLY A 278 -6.43 -15.20 -10.90
C GLY A 278 -7.77 -14.54 -10.59
N LYS A 279 -8.73 -15.28 -10.01
CA LYS A 279 -9.99 -14.71 -9.52
C LYS A 279 -9.77 -13.72 -8.39
N LEU A 280 -8.94 -14.05 -7.40
CA LEU A 280 -8.62 -13.15 -6.29
C LEU A 280 -8.00 -11.84 -6.80
N LEU A 281 -6.99 -11.94 -7.67
CA LEU A 281 -6.30 -10.79 -8.26
C LEU A 281 -7.28 -9.91 -9.04
N LEU A 282 -8.10 -10.50 -9.92
CA LEU A 282 -9.07 -9.77 -10.74
C LEU A 282 -10.15 -9.09 -9.87
N ILE A 283 -10.77 -9.83 -8.95
CA ILE A 283 -11.82 -9.30 -8.07
C ILE A 283 -11.26 -8.16 -7.21
N THR A 284 -10.06 -8.34 -6.66
CA THR A 284 -9.44 -7.31 -5.81
C THR A 284 -9.04 -6.08 -6.64
N ALA A 285 -8.47 -6.27 -7.82
CA ALA A 285 -8.13 -5.20 -8.74
C ALA A 285 -9.35 -4.36 -9.13
N LEU A 286 -10.44 -5.02 -9.55
CA LEU A 286 -11.68 -4.34 -9.93
C LEU A 286 -12.34 -3.65 -8.74
N SER A 287 -12.43 -4.34 -7.59
CA SER A 287 -13.00 -3.75 -6.39
C SER A 287 -12.19 -2.56 -5.88
N PHE A 288 -10.86 -2.63 -5.94
CA PHE A 288 -9.98 -1.53 -5.58
C PHE A 288 -10.19 -0.32 -6.49
N LEU A 289 -10.26 -0.53 -7.80
CA LEU A 289 -10.58 0.52 -8.78
C LEU A 289 -11.91 1.19 -8.47
N VAL A 290 -12.95 0.43 -8.09
CA VAL A 290 -14.24 1.00 -7.67
C VAL A 290 -14.08 1.86 -6.42
N VAL A 291 -13.38 1.36 -5.40
CA VAL A 291 -13.15 2.09 -4.14
C VAL A 291 -12.47 3.44 -4.37
N ILE A 292 -11.36 3.46 -5.13
CA ILE A 292 -10.65 4.72 -5.39
C ILE A 292 -11.39 5.64 -6.36
N SER A 293 -12.17 5.08 -7.30
CA SER A 293 -12.96 5.88 -8.26
C SER A 293 -14.18 6.53 -7.61
N ALA A 294 -14.70 5.94 -6.52
CA ALA A 294 -15.81 6.50 -5.74
C ALA A 294 -15.39 7.72 -4.89
N SER A 295 -14.09 7.90 -4.60
CA SER A 295 -13.59 9.07 -3.88
C SER A 295 -13.75 10.36 -4.71
N ALA A 296 -14.21 11.45 -4.07
CA ALA A 296 -14.29 12.77 -4.70
C ALA A 296 -12.90 13.29 -5.10
N THR A 297 -11.91 13.18 -4.20
CA THR A 297 -10.51 13.53 -4.48
C THR A 297 -9.79 12.38 -5.17
N LYS A 298 -9.21 12.62 -6.35
CA LYS A 298 -8.47 11.61 -7.12
C LYS A 298 -7.05 12.05 -7.45
N LEU A 299 -6.07 11.31 -6.94
CA LEU A 299 -4.65 11.49 -7.23
C LEU A 299 -4.12 10.32 -8.04
N ILE A 300 -3.18 10.58 -8.95
CA ILE A 300 -2.63 9.59 -9.90
C ILE A 300 -2.01 8.41 -9.14
N TRP A 301 -1.25 8.68 -8.08
CA TRP A 301 -0.54 7.65 -7.30
C TRP A 301 -1.46 6.74 -6.46
N TYR A 302 -2.75 7.07 -6.30
CA TYR A 302 -3.67 6.17 -5.58
C TYR A 302 -3.88 4.83 -6.29
N VAL A 303 -3.52 4.73 -7.57
CA VAL A 303 -3.60 3.47 -8.32
C VAL A 303 -2.42 2.54 -8.08
N LEU A 304 -1.33 2.99 -7.42
CA LEU A 304 -0.10 2.20 -7.25
C LEU A 304 -0.30 0.80 -6.63
N PRO A 305 -1.18 0.59 -5.63
CA PRO A 305 -1.46 -0.75 -5.10
C PRO A 305 -2.01 -1.74 -6.14
N LEU A 306 -2.54 -1.26 -7.26
CA LEU A 306 -3.01 -2.12 -8.34
C LEU A 306 -1.87 -2.80 -9.10
N LEU A 307 -0.69 -2.18 -9.17
CA LEU A 307 0.38 -2.60 -10.07
C LEU A 307 0.91 -4.02 -9.80
N PRO A 308 1.18 -4.44 -8.55
CA PRO A 308 1.61 -5.83 -8.30
C PRO A 308 0.55 -6.88 -8.61
N LEU A 309 -0.74 -6.52 -8.64
CA LEU A 309 -1.82 -7.45 -9.00
C LEU A 309 -1.90 -7.62 -10.53
N LEU A 310 -1.51 -6.60 -11.28
CA LEU A 310 -1.47 -6.60 -12.75
C LEU A 310 -0.19 -7.19 -13.33
N SER A 311 0.90 -7.19 -12.54
CA SER A 311 2.23 -7.67 -12.93
C SER A 311 2.33 -9.20 -12.90
#